data_AF-A0A800F341-F1
#
_entry.id   AF-A0A800F341-F1
#
_cell.length_a   1.000
_cell.length_b   1.000
_cell.length_c   1.000
_cell.angle_alpha   90.00
_cell.angle_beta   90.00
_cell.angle_gamma   90.00
#
_symmetry.space_group_name_H-M   'P 1'
#
loop_
_entity.id
_entity.type
_entity.pdbx_description
1 polymer ?
#
loop_
_entity_poly.entity_id
_entity_poly.type
_entity_poly.pdbx_seq_one_letter_code
_entity_poly.pdbx_strand_id
1 'polypeptide(L)'
;MKKTILGLIAIAFATFLFTSCEKDQLQDTFEQEVGNEYATVVLPSSNYQSRVAQTLTNVEGSPYYTGGVIEYVDNGEVIATVSFGDADQNDEAMLTMNGTTSKISLKQNQTSSSFSKIIIKPLVKIPGCDFIVEGIIKYVKNGDTIAAIDFGDGTCDEFAFKTWIDKNNKIQTKKFSLKKWKKKHKKGGKKGHGYKKLVVKPIVKDPNCAYNPVSGTIKYFDAKKGNWLATVDFGDGTCDTLATKITAKGDTINFHVDDFK
;
A
#
# COMPACT_ATOMS: atom_id res chain seq x y z
N MET A 1 1.55 -32.58 -0.78
CA MET A 1 1.80 -31.66 0.35
C MET A 1 2.90 -30.71 -0.06
N LYS A 2 2.56 -29.54 -0.62
CA LYS A 2 3.56 -28.53 -0.99
C LYS A 2 3.86 -27.69 0.24
N LYS A 3 5.08 -27.84 0.78
CA LYS A 3 5.60 -26.97 1.84
C LYS A 3 5.80 -25.59 1.21
N THR A 4 4.84 -24.71 1.35
CA THR A 4 5.05 -23.28 1.14
C THR A 4 6.06 -22.86 2.19
N ILE A 5 7.30 -22.65 1.75
CA ILE A 5 8.31 -21.94 2.51
C ILE A 5 7.68 -20.57 2.75
N LEU A 6 7.17 -20.31 3.96
CA LEU A 6 7.00 -18.95 4.44
C LEU A 6 8.39 -18.32 4.31
N GLY A 7 8.62 -17.63 3.21
CA GLY A 7 9.80 -16.81 3.03
C GLY A 7 9.71 -15.71 4.06
N LEU A 8 10.23 -15.97 5.26
CA LEU A 8 10.59 -14.96 6.23
C LEU A 8 11.62 -14.06 5.54
N ILE A 9 11.12 -13.04 4.84
CA ILE A 9 11.95 -11.90 4.48
C ILE A 9 12.47 -11.38 5.82
N ALA A 10 13.77 -11.53 6.07
CA ALA A 10 14.39 -11.10 7.30
C ALA A 10 14.26 -9.57 7.40
N ILE A 11 13.25 -9.11 8.12
CA ILE A 11 13.05 -7.69 8.37
C ILE A 11 14.06 -7.29 9.45
N ALA A 12 15.11 -6.58 9.05
CA ALA A 12 16.05 -6.00 9.99
C ALA A 12 15.36 -4.90 10.82
N PHE A 13 15.42 -5.05 12.14
CA PHE A 13 15.02 -4.00 13.09
C PHE A 13 16.28 -3.52 13.83
N ALA A 14 16.46 -2.21 13.94
CA ALA A 14 17.53 -1.61 14.75
C ALA A 14 17.08 -1.49 16.21
N THR A 15 17.99 -1.72 17.16
CA THR A 15 17.70 -1.59 18.59
C THR A 15 17.69 -0.11 19.01
N PHE A 16 16.51 0.43 19.35
CA PHE A 16 16.36 1.80 19.81
C PHE A 16 15.86 1.89 21.26
N LEU A 17 16.39 2.87 22.01
CA LEU A 17 15.97 3.20 23.37
C LEU A 17 14.81 4.21 23.36
N PHE A 18 13.59 3.77 23.01
CA PHE A 18 12.41 4.63 23.19
C PHE A 18 11.91 4.62 24.65
N THR A 19 11.40 5.76 25.12
CA THR A 19 10.74 5.86 26.43
C THR A 19 9.42 5.06 26.46
N SER A 20 9.05 4.52 27.62
CA SER A 20 7.91 3.56 27.72
C SER A 20 6.56 4.15 27.29
N CYS A 21 6.30 5.44 27.54
CA CYS A 21 5.04 6.08 27.15
C CYS A 21 4.89 6.25 25.63
N GLU A 22 5.99 6.42 24.90
CA GLU A 22 5.97 6.63 23.46
C GLU A 22 5.68 5.32 22.71
N LYS A 23 6.14 4.17 23.24
CA LYS A 23 5.95 2.83 22.65
C LYS A 23 4.46 2.40 22.62
N ASP A 24 3.71 2.64 23.70
CA ASP A 24 2.30 2.21 23.80
C ASP A 24 1.38 3.06 22.92
N GLN A 25 1.62 4.38 22.85
CA GLN A 25 0.86 5.29 21.96
C GLN A 25 1.07 4.92 20.49
N LEU A 26 2.32 4.63 20.10
CA LEU A 26 2.65 4.19 18.74
C LEU A 26 1.96 2.86 18.38
N GLN A 27 1.82 1.93 19.33
CA GLN A 27 1.21 0.63 19.08
C GLN A 27 -0.23 0.74 18.57
N ASP A 28 -1.04 1.61 19.17
CA ASP A 28 -2.45 1.82 18.82
C ASP A 28 -2.62 2.65 17.53
N THR A 29 -1.68 3.56 17.22
CA THR A 29 -1.73 4.37 15.99
C THR A 29 -1.49 3.52 14.73
N PHE A 30 -0.58 2.55 14.76
CA PHE A 30 -0.30 1.73 13.57
C PHE A 30 -1.48 0.88 13.14
N GLU A 31 -2.17 0.25 14.09
CA GLU A 31 -3.31 -0.60 13.75
C GLU A 31 -4.41 0.23 13.05
N GLN A 32 -4.57 1.52 13.41
CA GLN A 32 -5.56 2.43 12.82
C GLN A 32 -5.35 2.71 11.32
N GLU A 33 -4.13 2.54 10.83
CA GLU A 33 -3.80 2.91 9.46
C GLU A 33 -3.93 1.75 8.48
N VAL A 34 -3.66 0.53 8.95
CA VAL A 34 -3.56 -0.69 8.13
C VAL A 34 -4.84 -1.02 7.36
N GLY A 35 -6.01 -0.84 7.98
CA GLY A 35 -7.26 -1.26 7.33
C GLY A 35 -7.80 -0.28 6.29
N ASN A 36 -7.13 0.86 6.09
CA ASN A 36 -7.42 1.85 5.04
C ASN A 36 -6.32 1.89 3.95
N GLU A 37 -5.34 0.98 4.00
CA GLU A 37 -4.28 0.93 3.00
C GLU A 37 -4.83 0.63 1.61
N TYR A 38 -4.22 1.27 0.60
CA TYR A 38 -4.57 1.08 -0.79
C TYR A 38 -3.65 0.04 -1.41
N ALA A 39 -4.20 -0.80 -2.28
CA ALA A 39 -3.41 -1.75 -3.04
C ALA A 39 -2.48 -1.02 -4.01
N THR A 40 -1.26 -1.50 -4.10
CA THR A 40 -0.27 -1.12 -5.11
C THR A 40 -0.53 -1.85 -6.42
N VAL A 41 -0.92 -3.13 -6.33
CA VAL A 41 -1.17 -4.02 -7.46
C VAL A 41 -2.58 -4.60 -7.33
N VAL A 42 -3.38 -4.49 -8.38
CA VAL A 42 -4.72 -5.09 -8.43
C VAL A 42 -4.73 -6.13 -9.54
N LEU A 43 -4.63 -7.40 -9.15
CA LEU A 43 -4.56 -8.50 -10.10
C LEU A 43 -5.95 -8.91 -10.60
N PRO A 44 -6.06 -9.47 -11.82
CA PRO A 44 -7.33 -9.92 -12.39
C PRO A 44 -7.85 -11.24 -11.80
N SER A 45 -7.02 -12.01 -11.10
CA SER A 45 -7.39 -13.33 -10.57
C SER A 45 -6.80 -13.60 -9.19
N SER A 46 -7.37 -14.60 -8.50
CA SER A 46 -6.89 -15.10 -7.20
C SER A 46 -5.90 -16.25 -7.31
N ASN A 47 -5.66 -16.79 -8.51
CA ASN A 47 -4.86 -18.00 -8.73
C ASN A 47 -3.39 -17.72 -9.02
N TYR A 48 -2.98 -16.47 -8.88
CA TYR A 48 -1.64 -16.02 -9.18
C TYR A 48 -0.60 -16.61 -8.22
N GLN A 49 0.65 -16.60 -8.66
CA GLN A 49 1.84 -16.84 -7.85
C GLN A 49 2.78 -15.66 -8.00
N SER A 50 3.34 -15.16 -6.90
CA SER A 50 4.41 -14.17 -6.96
C SER A 50 5.78 -14.86 -6.99
N ARG A 51 6.74 -14.30 -7.71
CA ARG A 51 8.15 -14.74 -7.71
C ARG A 51 9.11 -13.57 -7.83
N VAL A 52 10.28 -13.72 -7.23
CA VAL A 52 11.41 -12.80 -7.42
C VAL A 52 12.11 -13.21 -8.72
N ALA A 53 11.87 -12.46 -9.80
CA ALA A 53 12.45 -12.72 -11.12
C ALA A 53 13.87 -12.15 -11.24
N GLN A 54 14.14 -11.06 -10.53
CA GLN A 54 15.49 -10.53 -10.33
C GLN A 54 15.69 -10.21 -8.86
N THR A 55 16.85 -10.58 -8.32
CA THR A 55 17.19 -10.42 -6.90
C THR A 55 16.90 -9.01 -6.40
N LEU A 56 16.17 -8.91 -5.29
CA LEU A 56 15.88 -7.64 -4.65
C LEU A 56 17.14 -7.09 -3.98
N THR A 57 17.54 -5.89 -4.36
CA THR A 57 18.73 -5.20 -3.84
C THR A 57 18.34 -3.90 -3.15
N ASN A 58 19.16 -3.50 -2.21
CA ASN A 58 19.00 -2.29 -1.42
C ASN A 58 20.37 -1.63 -1.31
N VAL A 59 20.48 -0.39 -1.79
CA VAL A 59 21.66 0.44 -1.53
C VAL A 59 21.72 0.76 -0.04
N GLU A 60 22.93 0.74 0.53
CA GLU A 60 23.15 1.06 1.94
C GLU A 60 22.50 2.39 2.33
N GLY A 61 21.75 2.39 3.44
CA GLY A 61 21.01 3.56 3.92
C GLY A 61 19.65 3.78 3.24
N SER A 62 19.28 3.01 2.21
CA SER A 62 17.93 3.06 1.66
C SER A 62 16.93 2.28 2.53
N PRO A 63 15.73 2.81 2.82
CA PRO A 63 14.72 2.09 3.59
C PRO A 63 13.88 1.12 2.74
N TYR A 64 13.98 1.16 1.41
CA TYR A 64 13.23 0.35 0.44
C TYR A 64 14.17 -0.35 -0.56
N TYR A 65 13.70 -1.39 -1.24
CA TYR A 65 14.48 -1.98 -2.34
C TYR A 65 14.70 -0.94 -3.44
N THR A 66 15.94 -0.86 -3.92
CA THR A 66 16.38 0.04 -4.99
C THR A 66 16.65 -0.72 -6.29
N GLY A 67 16.55 -2.06 -6.27
CA GLY A 67 16.62 -2.86 -7.47
C GLY A 67 16.01 -4.25 -7.33
N GLY A 68 15.86 -4.91 -8.46
CA GLY A 68 15.24 -6.23 -8.59
C GLY A 68 13.80 -6.17 -9.08
N VAL A 69 13.23 -7.35 -9.32
CA VAL A 69 11.95 -7.51 -10.01
C VAL A 69 11.10 -8.58 -9.35
N ILE A 70 9.85 -8.25 -9.06
CA ILE A 70 8.80 -9.20 -8.65
C ILE A 70 7.83 -9.38 -9.82
N GLU A 71 7.57 -10.63 -10.19
CA GLU A 71 6.55 -11.00 -11.16
C GLU A 71 5.36 -11.66 -10.47
N TYR A 72 4.18 -11.38 -10.98
CA TYR A 72 2.94 -12.07 -10.64
C TYR A 72 2.50 -12.88 -11.85
N VAL A 73 2.34 -14.18 -11.65
CA VAL A 73 2.14 -15.17 -12.72
C VAL A 73 0.82 -15.88 -12.51
N ASP A 74 -0.05 -15.91 -13.51
CA ASP A 74 -1.28 -16.71 -13.52
C ASP A 74 -1.24 -17.68 -14.70
N ASN A 75 -1.43 -18.98 -14.43
CA ASN A 75 -1.34 -20.06 -15.42
C ASN A 75 -0.08 -20.03 -16.31
N GLY A 76 1.05 -19.55 -15.77
CA GLY A 76 2.33 -19.44 -16.48
C GLY A 76 2.54 -18.13 -17.25
N GLU A 77 1.54 -17.26 -17.32
CA GLU A 77 1.62 -15.93 -17.93
C GLU A 77 1.93 -14.86 -16.89
N VAL A 78 2.87 -13.96 -17.20
CA VAL A 78 3.18 -12.80 -16.34
C VAL A 78 2.07 -11.75 -16.52
N ILE A 79 1.24 -11.61 -15.49
CA ILE A 79 0.09 -10.68 -15.48
C ILE A 79 0.43 -9.31 -14.87
N ALA A 80 1.49 -9.24 -14.07
CA ALA A 80 2.03 -7.99 -13.56
C ALA A 80 3.52 -8.13 -13.22
N THR A 81 4.25 -7.04 -13.36
CA THR A 81 5.67 -6.94 -12.95
C THR A 81 5.88 -5.67 -12.15
N VAL A 82 6.60 -5.76 -11.03
CA VAL A 82 7.08 -4.61 -10.26
C VAL A 82 8.60 -4.60 -10.30
N SER A 83 9.18 -3.59 -10.95
CA SER A 83 10.61 -3.34 -10.97
C SER A 83 10.97 -2.24 -9.97
N PHE A 84 11.96 -2.49 -9.11
CA PHE A 84 12.45 -1.53 -8.11
C PHE A 84 13.58 -0.64 -8.66
N GLY A 85 13.90 -0.73 -9.95
CA GLY A 85 14.99 -0.01 -10.59
C GLY A 85 16.28 -0.82 -10.68
N ASP A 86 17.39 -0.13 -10.95
CA ASP A 86 18.72 -0.72 -11.19
C ASP A 86 19.74 -0.31 -10.10
N ALA A 87 19.29 -0.31 -8.85
CA ALA A 87 20.03 0.11 -7.66
C ALA A 87 20.29 1.63 -7.55
N ASP A 88 19.45 2.46 -8.17
CA ASP A 88 19.45 3.90 -7.94
C ASP A 88 18.64 4.26 -6.68
N GLN A 89 19.08 5.28 -5.94
CA GLN A 89 18.39 5.74 -4.74
C GLN A 89 17.20 6.65 -5.09
N ASN A 90 16.12 6.05 -5.57
CA ASN A 90 14.83 6.71 -5.74
C ASN A 90 13.72 5.94 -5.01
N ASP A 91 12.70 6.65 -4.53
CA ASP A 91 11.57 6.05 -3.79
C ASP A 91 10.44 5.59 -4.72
N GLU A 92 10.77 5.19 -5.94
CA GLU A 92 9.83 4.79 -6.98
C GLU A 92 10.07 3.33 -7.41
N ALA A 93 8.99 2.62 -7.70
CA ALA A 93 9.01 1.35 -8.43
C ALA A 93 8.13 1.45 -9.67
N MET A 94 8.40 0.63 -10.68
CA MET A 94 7.64 0.60 -11.93
C MET A 94 6.73 -0.62 -11.96
N LEU A 95 5.41 -0.39 -11.95
CA LEU A 95 4.39 -1.41 -12.20
C LEU A 95 4.12 -1.51 -13.68
N THR A 96 4.36 -2.67 -14.27
CA THR A 96 3.90 -3.00 -15.63
C THR A 96 2.75 -4.00 -15.55
N MET A 97 1.60 -3.63 -16.13
CA MET A 97 0.40 -4.46 -16.23
C MET A 97 -0.26 -4.24 -17.59
N ASN A 98 -0.60 -5.32 -18.30
CA ASN A 98 -1.24 -5.26 -19.62
C ASN A 98 -0.49 -4.35 -20.61
N GLY A 99 0.84 -4.40 -20.61
CA GLY A 99 1.71 -3.57 -21.45
C GLY A 99 1.77 -2.08 -21.06
N THR A 100 1.07 -1.65 -20.00
CA THR A 100 1.13 -0.28 -19.48
C THR A 100 2.04 -0.22 -18.27
N THR A 101 2.94 0.75 -18.24
CA THR A 101 3.84 0.98 -17.10
C THR A 101 3.44 2.24 -16.33
N SER A 102 3.47 2.16 -15.00
CA SER A 102 3.14 3.26 -14.10
C SER A 102 4.06 3.29 -12.88
N LYS A 103 4.28 4.47 -12.32
CA LYS A 103 5.10 4.66 -11.12
C LYS A 103 4.31 4.32 -9.85
N ILE A 104 4.98 3.65 -8.93
CA ILE A 104 4.55 3.39 -7.56
C ILE A 104 5.50 4.15 -6.63
N SER A 105 4.97 5.01 -5.76
CA SER A 105 5.78 5.54 -4.66
C SER A 105 5.92 4.50 -3.55
N LEU A 106 7.16 4.16 -3.21
CA LEU A 106 7.52 3.23 -2.13
C LEU A 106 7.51 3.93 -0.77
N LYS A 107 7.67 5.25 -0.71
CA LYS A 107 7.63 6.04 0.52
C LYS A 107 6.36 6.88 0.60
N GLN A 108 5.49 6.55 1.55
CA GLN A 108 4.30 7.35 1.83
C GLN A 108 4.55 8.21 3.07
N ASN A 109 4.73 9.52 2.86
CA ASN A 109 4.73 10.50 3.94
C ASN A 109 3.27 10.87 4.26
N GLN A 110 2.83 10.62 5.50
CA GLN A 110 1.61 11.24 5.99
C GLN A 110 2.00 12.52 6.74
N THR A 111 1.39 13.64 6.33
CA THR A 111 1.64 14.99 6.85
C THR A 111 1.37 15.16 8.34
N SER A 112 0.80 14.15 9.01
CA SER A 112 0.40 14.19 10.42
C SER A 112 0.96 13.05 11.29
N SER A 113 1.78 12.13 10.75
CA SER A 113 2.35 11.02 11.53
C SER A 113 3.82 11.27 11.87
N SER A 114 4.26 10.87 13.07
CA SER A 114 5.66 10.97 13.51
C SER A 114 6.59 9.91 12.88
N PHE A 115 6.13 9.24 11.82
CA PHE A 115 6.82 8.14 11.14
C PHE A 115 6.49 8.16 9.64
N SER A 116 7.38 7.59 8.83
CA SER A 116 7.18 7.33 7.40
C SER A 116 6.70 5.88 7.19
N LYS A 117 5.89 5.67 6.16
CA LYS A 117 5.55 4.31 5.68
C LYS A 117 6.37 3.98 4.47
N ILE A 118 6.90 2.76 4.44
CA ILE A 118 7.74 2.26 3.37
C ILE A 118 7.15 0.94 2.86
N ILE A 119 6.73 0.89 1.60
CA ILE A 119 6.28 -0.33 0.94
C ILE A 119 7.53 -1.13 0.55
N ILE A 120 7.71 -2.28 1.17
CA ILE A 120 8.83 -3.20 0.92
C ILE A 120 8.45 -4.28 -0.07
N LYS A 121 7.19 -4.74 0.01
CA LYS A 121 6.60 -5.67 -0.93
C LYS A 121 5.27 -5.10 -1.39
N PRO A 122 4.96 -5.06 -2.70
CA PRO A 122 3.77 -4.39 -3.21
C PRO A 122 2.50 -4.94 -2.57
N LEU A 123 1.55 -4.06 -2.29
CA LEU A 123 0.28 -4.41 -1.66
C LEU A 123 -0.67 -4.96 -2.72
N VAL A 124 -0.98 -6.25 -2.67
CA VAL A 124 -1.78 -6.93 -3.68
C VAL A 124 -3.23 -7.04 -3.26
N LYS A 125 -4.13 -6.77 -4.21
CA LYS A 125 -5.56 -7.03 -4.07
C LYS A 125 -6.07 -7.84 -5.25
N ILE A 126 -7.03 -8.70 -4.97
CA ILE A 126 -7.65 -9.62 -5.94
C ILE A 126 -9.18 -9.45 -5.95
N PRO A 127 -9.87 -9.86 -7.03
CA PRO A 127 -11.31 -9.78 -7.12
C PRO A 127 -11.98 -10.67 -6.06
N GLY A 128 -13.13 -10.25 -5.57
CA GLY A 128 -13.88 -11.00 -4.55
C GLY A 128 -13.29 -10.94 -3.13
N CYS A 129 -12.13 -10.33 -2.93
CA CYS A 129 -11.52 -10.18 -1.61
C CYS A 129 -11.62 -8.74 -1.08
N ASP A 130 -12.13 -8.60 0.15
CA ASP A 130 -12.28 -7.29 0.81
C ASP A 130 -10.98 -6.76 1.45
N PHE A 131 -9.90 -7.53 1.37
CA PHE A 131 -8.62 -7.29 2.04
C PHE A 131 -7.47 -7.25 1.03
N ILE A 132 -6.38 -6.59 1.43
CA ILE A 132 -5.06 -6.79 0.79
C ILE A 132 -4.62 -8.19 1.19
N VAL A 133 -4.16 -8.98 0.23
CA VAL A 133 -3.87 -10.41 0.40
C VAL A 133 -2.37 -10.71 0.46
N GLU A 134 -1.54 -9.77 0.03
CA GLU A 134 -0.08 -9.89 0.03
C GLU A 134 0.54 -8.50 0.12
N GLY A 135 1.73 -8.43 0.71
CA GLY A 135 2.54 -7.21 0.73
C GLY A 135 3.08 -6.90 2.12
N ILE A 136 4.07 -6.01 2.18
CA ILE A 136 4.76 -5.66 3.42
C ILE A 136 4.97 -4.15 3.48
N ILE A 137 4.52 -3.53 4.57
CA ILE A 137 4.79 -2.13 4.91
C ILE A 137 5.69 -2.09 6.14
N LYS A 138 6.75 -1.27 6.08
CA LYS A 138 7.53 -0.85 7.24
C LYS A 138 7.12 0.54 7.70
N TYR A 139 7.12 0.74 9.00
CA TYR A 139 6.95 2.02 9.64
C TYR A 139 8.32 2.45 10.18
N VAL A 140 8.81 3.57 9.69
CA VAL A 140 10.15 4.07 9.97
C VAL A 140 10.07 5.38 10.71
N LYS A 141 10.75 5.49 11.85
CA LYS A 141 10.85 6.72 12.65
C LYS A 141 12.31 6.98 12.96
N ASN A 142 12.79 8.18 12.68
CA ASN A 142 14.18 8.59 12.87
C ASN A 142 15.22 7.68 12.18
N GLY A 143 14.84 7.01 11.09
CA GLY A 143 15.68 6.07 10.35
C GLY A 143 15.45 4.60 10.73
N ASP A 144 14.80 4.32 11.86
CA ASP A 144 14.63 2.96 12.36
C ASP A 144 13.27 2.38 12.02
N THR A 145 13.26 1.10 11.64
CA THR A 145 12.02 0.35 11.52
C THR A 145 11.47 0.09 12.92
N ILE A 146 10.31 0.65 13.23
CA ILE A 146 9.64 0.50 14.53
C ILE A 146 8.49 -0.50 14.50
N ALA A 147 7.93 -0.73 13.30
CA ALA A 147 6.95 -1.79 13.07
C ALA A 147 6.98 -2.23 11.60
N ALA A 148 6.51 -3.44 11.34
CA ALA A 148 6.20 -3.93 10.01
C ALA A 148 4.84 -4.64 10.01
N ILE A 149 4.11 -4.53 8.91
CA ILE A 149 2.84 -5.20 8.67
C ILE A 149 3.00 -6.07 7.43
N ASP A 150 2.78 -7.37 7.61
CA ASP A 150 2.74 -8.37 6.55
C ASP A 150 1.28 -8.79 6.32
N PHE A 151 0.80 -8.56 5.09
CA PHE A 151 -0.58 -8.83 4.69
C PHE A 151 -0.81 -10.27 4.22
N GLY A 152 0.24 -11.08 4.12
CA GLY A 152 0.13 -12.49 3.77
C GLY A 152 0.78 -12.84 2.43
N ASP A 153 0.31 -13.95 1.87
CA ASP A 153 0.95 -14.68 0.77
C ASP A 153 0.12 -14.72 -0.52
N GLY A 154 -0.99 -13.98 -0.54
CA GLY A 154 -1.94 -13.93 -1.65
C GLY A 154 -3.24 -14.69 -1.37
N THR A 155 -3.30 -15.47 -0.30
CA THR A 155 -4.53 -16.11 0.16
C THR A 155 -5.54 -15.04 0.60
N CYS A 156 -6.79 -15.12 0.12
CA CYS A 156 -7.86 -14.25 0.61
C CYS A 156 -8.28 -14.65 2.02
N ASP A 157 -7.65 -14.03 3.02
CA ASP A 157 -8.10 -14.08 4.40
C ASP A 157 -8.16 -12.68 5.03
N GLU A 158 -8.68 -12.61 6.25
CA GLU A 158 -8.86 -11.36 6.96
C GLU A 158 -7.70 -11.02 7.90
N PHE A 159 -6.56 -11.70 7.79
CA PHE A 159 -5.48 -11.62 8.76
C PHE A 159 -4.24 -10.94 8.21
N ALA A 160 -3.54 -10.25 9.11
CA ALA A 160 -2.21 -9.73 8.86
C ALA A 160 -1.34 -9.98 10.10
N PHE A 161 -0.03 -9.90 9.93
CA PHE A 161 0.95 -10.03 10.99
C PHE A 161 1.62 -8.68 11.23
N LYS A 162 1.60 -8.24 12.48
CA LYS A 162 2.39 -7.08 12.92
C LYS A 162 3.64 -7.59 13.60
N THR A 163 4.80 -7.05 13.21
CA THR A 163 6.08 -7.29 13.89
C THR A 163 6.64 -5.98 14.42
N TRP A 164 7.12 -5.95 15.66
CA TRP A 164 7.67 -4.74 16.30
C TRP A 164 8.69 -5.11 17.38
N ILE A 165 9.46 -4.14 17.86
CA ILE A 165 10.33 -4.31 19.03
C ILE A 165 9.60 -3.85 20.30
N ASP A 166 9.58 -4.69 21.34
CA ASP A 166 8.97 -4.34 22.62
C ASP A 166 9.88 -3.48 23.53
N LYS A 167 9.44 -3.25 24.78
CA LYS A 167 10.21 -2.48 25.77
C LYS A 167 11.55 -3.12 26.18
N ASN A 168 11.70 -4.43 25.97
CA ASN A 168 12.87 -5.22 26.34
C ASN A 168 13.78 -5.53 25.14
N ASN A 169 13.65 -4.79 24.03
CA ASN A 169 14.37 -5.02 22.79
C ASN A 169 14.14 -6.41 22.16
N LYS A 170 13.00 -7.04 22.44
CA LYS A 170 12.62 -8.31 21.81
C LYS A 170 11.69 -8.07 20.63
N ILE A 171 11.95 -8.77 19.53
CA ILE A 171 11.03 -8.80 18.39
C ILE A 171 9.78 -9.56 18.81
N GLN A 172 8.64 -8.91 18.65
CA GLN A 172 7.31 -9.47 18.87
C GLN A 172 6.57 -9.57 17.54
N THR A 173 5.76 -10.61 17.39
CA THR A 173 4.87 -10.77 16.24
C THR A 173 3.46 -11.12 16.71
N LYS A 174 2.45 -10.48 16.12
CA LYS A 174 1.04 -10.72 16.45
C LYS A 174 0.19 -10.79 15.19
N LYS A 175 -0.58 -11.87 15.08
CA LYS A 175 -1.65 -12.01 14.09
C LYS A 175 -2.88 -11.20 14.53
N PHE A 176 -3.47 -10.42 13.64
CA PHE A 176 -4.68 -9.65 13.91
C PHE A 176 -5.65 -9.70 12.73
N SER A 177 -6.94 -9.48 13.00
CA SER A 177 -8.01 -9.51 11.99
C SER A 177 -8.31 -8.10 11.48
N LEU A 178 -8.09 -7.88 10.19
CA LEU A 178 -8.45 -6.69 9.42
C LEU A 178 -9.96 -6.43 9.49
N LYS A 179 -10.78 -7.49 9.56
CA LYS A 179 -12.24 -7.38 9.70
C LYS A 179 -12.66 -6.88 11.07
N LYS A 180 -12.10 -7.44 12.15
CA LYS A 180 -12.38 -6.99 13.53
C LYS A 180 -11.97 -5.53 13.69
N TRP A 181 -10.83 -5.15 13.11
CA TRP A 181 -10.39 -3.78 13.07
C TRP A 181 -11.41 -2.86 12.37
N LYS A 182 -11.81 -3.18 11.13
CA LYS A 182 -12.84 -2.41 10.39
C LYS A 182 -14.15 -2.27 11.16
N LYS A 183 -14.51 -3.22 12.02
CA LYS A 183 -15.72 -3.18 12.87
C LYS A 183 -15.55 -2.32 14.13
N LYS A 184 -14.42 -2.40 14.82
CA LYS A 184 -14.14 -1.62 16.06
C LYS A 184 -14.16 -0.12 15.78
N HIS A 185 -13.62 0.29 14.63
CA HIS A 185 -13.53 1.69 14.23
C HIS A 185 -14.78 2.23 13.51
N LYS A 186 -15.81 1.40 13.28
CA LYS A 186 -17.15 1.87 12.89
C LYS A 186 -18.01 2.35 14.06
N LYS A 187 -17.66 2.00 15.31
CA LYS A 187 -18.53 2.22 16.49
C LYS A 187 -18.28 3.54 17.24
N GLY A 188 -17.34 4.37 16.81
CA GLY A 188 -17.10 5.70 17.40
C GLY A 188 -16.57 6.78 16.45
N GLY A 189 -16.37 6.46 15.16
CA GLY A 189 -15.89 7.42 14.16
C GLY A 189 -17.03 7.93 13.29
N LYS A 190 -16.99 9.22 12.91
CA LYS A 190 -17.86 9.85 11.90
C LYS A 190 -18.22 8.84 10.80
N LYS A 191 -19.52 8.75 10.47
CA LYS A 191 -20.08 7.87 9.42
C LYS A 191 -19.07 7.74 8.28
N GLY A 192 -18.46 6.56 8.15
CA GLY A 192 -17.58 6.28 7.03
C GLY A 192 -18.29 6.67 5.74
N HIS A 193 -17.60 7.38 4.86
CA HIS A 193 -18.20 7.80 3.60
C HIS A 193 -18.81 6.57 2.92
N GLY A 194 -20.03 6.68 2.40
CA GLY A 194 -20.85 5.56 1.92
C GLY A 194 -20.29 4.78 0.71
N TYR A 195 -18.98 4.85 0.47
CA TYR A 195 -18.29 4.32 -0.68
C TYR A 195 -16.98 3.60 -0.30
N LYS A 196 -16.59 2.60 -1.10
CA LYS A 196 -15.26 1.97 -1.18
C LYS A 196 -14.48 2.61 -2.33
N LYS A 197 -13.17 2.79 -2.18
CA LYS A 197 -12.29 3.30 -3.24
C LYS A 197 -11.45 2.14 -3.81
N LEU A 198 -11.14 2.19 -5.10
CA LEU A 198 -10.26 1.29 -5.83
C LEU A 198 -9.32 2.14 -6.68
N VAL A 199 -8.04 2.15 -6.35
CA VAL A 199 -7.02 2.78 -7.19
C VAL A 199 -6.81 1.89 -8.42
N VAL A 200 -7.11 2.42 -9.60
CA VAL A 200 -7.01 1.73 -10.90
C VAL A 200 -5.75 2.16 -11.65
N LYS A 201 -5.37 3.43 -11.51
CA LYS A 201 -4.03 3.90 -11.84
C LYS A 201 -3.42 4.48 -10.56
N PRO A 202 -2.16 4.14 -10.20
CA PRO A 202 -1.50 4.65 -9.01
C PRO A 202 -1.61 6.17 -8.89
N ILE A 203 -1.79 6.64 -7.67
CA ILE A 203 -1.83 8.08 -7.39
C ILE A 203 -0.40 8.60 -7.34
N VAL A 204 -0.04 9.46 -8.29
CA VAL A 204 1.29 10.06 -8.37
C VAL A 204 1.26 11.44 -7.73
N LYS A 205 2.27 11.70 -6.90
CA LYS A 205 2.54 13.02 -6.35
C LYS A 205 3.90 13.50 -6.84
N ASP A 206 3.96 14.73 -7.32
CA ASP A 206 5.22 15.37 -7.69
C ASP A 206 5.68 16.29 -6.54
N PRO A 207 6.85 16.06 -5.92
CA PRO A 207 7.37 16.91 -4.86
C PRO A 207 7.70 18.33 -5.31
N ASN A 208 7.91 18.55 -6.61
CA ASN A 208 8.15 19.86 -7.21
C ASN A 208 6.85 20.55 -7.65
N CYS A 209 5.71 19.88 -7.52
CA CYS A 209 4.41 20.45 -7.83
C CYS A 209 3.67 20.87 -6.55
N ALA A 210 3.20 22.12 -6.53
CA ALA A 210 2.38 22.63 -5.43
C ALA A 210 0.99 21.95 -5.37
N TYR A 211 0.59 21.29 -6.45
CA TYR A 211 -0.72 20.68 -6.65
C TYR A 211 -0.53 19.17 -6.71
N ASN A 212 -1.17 18.47 -5.78
CA ASN A 212 -1.00 17.03 -5.63
C ASN A 212 -2.35 16.40 -5.26
N PRO A 213 -2.70 15.24 -5.83
CA PRO A 213 -1.93 14.45 -6.83
C PRO A 213 -1.95 15.04 -8.25
N VAL A 214 -0.95 14.67 -9.08
CA VAL A 214 -0.80 15.10 -10.50
C VAL A 214 -1.23 14.03 -11.51
N SER A 215 -1.42 12.79 -11.06
CA SER A 215 -2.02 11.73 -11.87
C SER A 215 -2.55 10.58 -11.02
N GLY A 216 -3.25 9.67 -11.68
CA GLY A 216 -3.80 8.47 -11.08
C GLY A 216 -5.31 8.43 -11.18
N THR A 217 -5.89 7.25 -10.98
CA THR A 217 -7.32 7.05 -11.20
C THR A 217 -7.90 6.25 -10.06
N ILE A 218 -8.95 6.76 -9.41
CA ILE A 218 -9.68 6.09 -8.35
C ILE A 218 -11.11 5.83 -8.78
N LYS A 219 -11.54 4.56 -8.77
CA LYS A 219 -12.95 4.18 -8.84
C LYS A 219 -13.58 4.13 -7.45
N TYR A 220 -14.75 4.71 -7.34
CA TYR A 220 -15.58 4.73 -6.14
C TYR A 220 -16.75 3.77 -6.35
N PHE A 221 -17.04 2.94 -5.35
CA PHE A 221 -18.11 1.95 -5.36
C PHE A 221 -18.98 2.12 -4.12
N ASP A 222 -20.27 1.83 -4.19
CA ASP A 222 -21.16 1.82 -3.04
C ASP A 222 -20.66 0.78 -2.02
N ALA A 223 -20.48 1.21 -0.76
CA ALA A 223 -19.89 0.33 0.25
C ALA A 223 -20.77 -0.86 0.64
N LYS A 224 -22.08 -0.79 0.38
CA LYS A 224 -23.07 -1.83 0.70
C LYS A 224 -23.40 -2.70 -0.50
N LYS A 225 -23.65 -2.07 -1.66
CA LYS A 225 -24.12 -2.74 -2.88
C LYS A 225 -22.99 -3.13 -3.82
N GLY A 226 -21.81 -2.52 -3.70
CA GLY A 226 -20.69 -2.74 -4.60
C GLY A 226 -20.85 -2.11 -5.99
N ASN A 227 -21.93 -1.35 -6.22
CA ASN A 227 -22.16 -0.67 -7.50
C ASN A 227 -21.11 0.40 -7.74
N TRP A 228 -20.60 0.51 -8.96
CA TRP A 228 -19.75 1.63 -9.35
C TRP A 228 -20.52 2.95 -9.21
N LEU A 229 -19.89 3.95 -8.60
CA LEU A 229 -20.48 5.27 -8.32
C LEU A 229 -19.83 6.37 -9.14
N ALA A 230 -18.49 6.36 -9.20
CA ALA A 230 -17.74 7.36 -9.95
C ALA A 230 -16.31 6.88 -10.21
N THR A 231 -15.67 7.47 -11.20
CA THR A 231 -14.22 7.40 -11.42
C THR A 231 -13.67 8.80 -11.31
N VAL A 232 -12.59 9.00 -10.55
CA VAL A 232 -11.84 10.26 -10.52
C VAL A 232 -10.49 9.99 -11.17
N ASP A 233 -10.16 10.73 -12.20
CA ASP A 233 -8.85 10.76 -12.86
C ASP A 233 -8.16 12.08 -12.50
N PHE A 234 -6.95 12.01 -11.96
CA PHE A 234 -6.17 13.15 -11.48
C PHE A 234 -5.21 13.70 -12.53
N GLY A 235 -5.33 13.25 -13.79
CA GLY A 235 -4.52 13.76 -14.89
C GLY A 235 -3.41 12.81 -15.32
N ASP A 236 -2.51 13.32 -16.14
CA ASP A 236 -1.47 12.55 -16.82
C ASP A 236 -0.06 12.69 -16.21
N GLY A 237 0.08 13.53 -15.19
CA GLY A 237 1.34 13.82 -14.50
C GLY A 237 1.83 15.24 -14.73
N THR A 238 1.15 16.01 -15.58
CA THR A 238 1.39 17.44 -15.70
C THR A 238 1.10 18.14 -14.37
N CYS A 239 1.98 19.06 -13.96
CA CYS A 239 1.77 19.85 -12.76
C CYS A 239 0.68 20.92 -13.01
N ASP A 240 -0.58 20.50 -12.91
CA ASP A 240 -1.75 21.35 -12.97
C ASP A 240 -2.73 21.02 -11.84
N THR A 241 -3.86 21.73 -11.80
CA THR A 241 -4.89 21.53 -10.80
C THR A 241 -6.06 20.69 -11.31
N LEU A 242 -6.04 20.20 -12.53
CA LEU A 242 -7.22 19.64 -13.17
C LEU A 242 -7.40 18.16 -12.84
N ALA A 243 -8.60 17.82 -12.36
CA ALA A 243 -9.04 16.45 -12.23
C ALA A 243 -10.42 16.27 -12.85
N THR A 244 -10.69 15.07 -13.35
CA THR A 244 -11.94 14.71 -13.99
C THR A 244 -12.65 13.64 -13.18
N LYS A 245 -13.92 13.88 -12.86
CA LYS A 245 -14.82 12.89 -12.25
C LYS A 245 -15.87 12.46 -13.26
N ILE A 246 -15.97 11.16 -13.50
CA ILE A 246 -17.04 10.54 -14.29
C ILE A 246 -18.02 9.87 -13.34
N THR A 247 -19.31 10.21 -13.40
CA THR A 247 -20.35 9.64 -12.52
C THR A 247 -20.96 8.36 -13.10
N ALA A 248 -21.68 7.61 -12.26
CA ALA A 248 -22.48 6.46 -12.68
C ALA A 248 -23.49 6.74 -13.80
N LYS A 249 -23.88 8.01 -13.99
CA LYS A 249 -24.79 8.45 -15.06
C LYS A 249 -24.07 8.82 -16.36
N GLY A 250 -22.74 8.80 -16.37
CA GLY A 250 -21.91 9.24 -17.50
C GLY A 250 -21.54 10.72 -17.48
N ASP A 251 -21.97 11.48 -16.45
CA ASP A 251 -21.64 12.89 -16.36
C ASP A 251 -20.13 13.07 -16.11
N THR A 252 -19.50 13.94 -16.89
CA THR A 252 -18.10 14.30 -16.73
C THR A 252 -18.00 15.68 -16.07
N ILE A 253 -17.33 15.73 -14.92
CA ILE A 253 -17.18 16.94 -14.11
C ILE A 253 -15.68 17.20 -13.96
N ASN A 254 -15.21 18.34 -14.46
CA ASN A 254 -13.86 18.82 -14.20
C ASN A 254 -13.87 19.66 -12.93
N PHE A 255 -12.86 19.50 -12.09
CA PHE A 255 -12.71 20.23 -10.84
C PHE A 255 -11.23 20.48 -10.55
N HIS A 256 -10.96 21.48 -9.72
CA HIS A 256 -9.60 21.79 -9.31
C HIS A 256 -9.24 21.02 -8.02
N VAL A 257 -8.12 20.31 -7.99
CA VAL A 257 -7.74 19.44 -6.85
C VAL A 257 -7.46 20.25 -5.58
N ASP A 258 -7.08 21.50 -5.72
CA ASP A 258 -6.85 22.45 -4.63
C ASP A 258 -8.11 23.06 -4.04
N ASP A 259 -9.27 22.98 -4.72
CA ASP A 259 -10.57 23.34 -4.15
C ASP A 259 -10.94 22.49 -2.91
N PHE A 260 -10.24 21.36 -2.71
CA PHE A 260 -10.50 20.36 -1.68
C PHE A 260 -9.37 20.23 -0.65
N LYS A 261 -8.43 21.19 -0.60
CA LYS A 261 -7.36 21.25 0.40
C LYS A 261 -7.83 21.80 1.75
#